data_AF-A0A183LZB8-F1
#
_entry.id   AF-A0A183LZB8-F1
#
_cell.length_a   1.000
_cell.length_b   1.000
_cell.length_c   1.000
_cell.angle_alpha   90.00
_cell.angle_beta   90.00
_cell.angle_gamma   90.00
#
_symmetry.space_group_name_H-M   'P 1'
#
loop_
_entity.id
_entity.type
_entity.pdbx_description
1 polymer ?
#
loop_
_entity_poly.entity_id
_entity_poly.type
_entity_poly.pdbx_seq_one_letter_code
_entity_poly.pdbx_strand_id
1 'polypeptide(L)'
;MLINITDFRWCENLSDIDLIVPLHGISVSNVDTLITSQYVKMLNIYRLTNTSEDRKRLLQIKQNAILEHQEREMKRAKANKDMNIRGEKYALEQVMKLENVSREKIRLVKEHASKQAISEFVNAFNQSSQKENELQNEITEARRFAKQYITETINEENNMELNKNIQQRLAFVEKPIDLPVRTSSTIEVKFTPRVFPTPERESTKQAEDEGHENRWITTKSITLIESRKLILSGSENDEERKQIRSRLTKSLRNDREQWWATKAKVMEKAAAIKRNIYMQCLTLYYYLSLFFESSLFQAGDYEAAVVAYTEAITQNPKLHSAYSNRAACHLQLRNYFKALEDSSMVLDLCVPPVAQNLKSRVRAHIRRGAAFCNLQLYKEGLIEYRAAQKLQPDDDTIRKDIENLEKFVNQE
;
A
#
# COMPACT_ATOMS: atom_id res chain seq x y z
N MET A 1 68.39 -63.89 -16.55
CA MET A 1 69.65 -63.13 -16.71
C MET A 1 69.29 -61.68 -16.97
N LEU A 2 69.68 -60.77 -16.07
CA LEU A 2 69.55 -59.32 -16.28
C LEU A 2 70.83 -58.85 -16.96
N ILE A 3 70.74 -58.36 -18.18
CA ILE A 3 71.88 -57.77 -18.89
C ILE A 3 71.87 -56.27 -18.57
N ASN A 4 72.90 -55.82 -17.86
CA ASN A 4 73.03 -54.42 -17.47
C ASN A 4 73.84 -53.70 -18.55
N ILE A 5 73.18 -52.84 -19.32
CA ILE A 5 73.78 -52.18 -20.48
C ILE A 5 74.06 -50.74 -20.10
N THR A 6 75.33 -50.38 -20.00
CA THR A 6 75.77 -49.04 -19.58
C THR A 6 75.96 -48.08 -20.75
N ASP A 7 76.29 -48.61 -21.94
CA ASP A 7 76.55 -47.81 -23.13
C ASP A 7 75.36 -47.89 -24.08
N PHE A 8 74.48 -46.89 -24.02
CA PHE A 8 73.37 -46.74 -24.95
C PHE A 8 73.20 -45.29 -25.37
N ARG A 9 72.63 -45.08 -26.56
CA ARG A 9 72.18 -43.77 -27.05
C ARG A 9 70.68 -43.83 -27.25
N TRP A 10 69.98 -42.73 -26.99
CA TRP A 10 68.56 -42.65 -27.23
C TRP A 10 68.17 -41.33 -27.89
N CYS A 11 67.10 -41.36 -28.67
CA CYS A 11 66.47 -40.19 -29.25
C CYS A 11 64.95 -40.31 -29.17
N GLU A 12 64.27 -39.18 -28.98
CA GLU A 12 62.82 -39.09 -28.82
C GLU A 12 62.25 -38.20 -29.92
N ASN A 13 61.32 -38.76 -30.70
CA ASN A 13 60.52 -38.07 -31.69
C ASN A 13 59.10 -37.83 -31.12
N LEU A 14 58.28 -37.05 -31.84
CA LEU A 14 56.93 -36.66 -31.38
C LEU A 14 55.98 -37.84 -31.06
N SER A 15 56.24 -39.03 -31.60
CA SER A 15 55.43 -40.24 -31.39
C SER A 15 56.16 -41.41 -30.73
N ASP A 16 57.50 -41.47 -30.80
CA ASP A 16 58.27 -42.68 -30.49
C ASP A 16 59.62 -42.37 -29.82
N ILE A 17 60.15 -43.35 -29.06
CA ILE A 17 61.47 -43.28 -28.42
C ILE A 17 62.33 -44.43 -28.93
N ASP A 18 63.44 -44.08 -29.57
CA ASP A 18 64.39 -45.03 -30.11
C ASP A 18 65.56 -45.20 -29.14
N LEU A 19 65.88 -46.45 -28.81
CA LEU A 19 67.00 -46.81 -27.94
C LEU A 19 68.00 -47.66 -28.73
N ILE A 20 69.21 -47.13 -28.92
CA ILE A 20 70.28 -47.76 -29.71
C ILE A 20 71.38 -48.22 -28.78
N VAL A 21 71.61 -49.53 -28.75
CA VAL A 21 72.68 -50.17 -27.96
C VAL A 21 73.72 -50.77 -28.90
N PRO A 22 74.96 -50.24 -28.94
CA PRO A 22 76.03 -50.85 -29.72
C PRO A 22 76.58 -52.09 -29.01
N LEU A 23 76.42 -53.26 -29.63
CA LEU A 23 77.08 -54.50 -29.17
C LEU A 23 78.50 -54.54 -29.74
N HIS A 24 79.52 -54.59 -28.88
CA HIS A 24 80.92 -54.62 -29.31
C HIS A 24 81.25 -55.92 -30.06
N GLY A 25 81.79 -55.80 -31.27
CA GLY A 25 82.34 -56.92 -32.06
C GLY A 25 81.45 -57.46 -33.20
N ILE A 26 80.30 -56.84 -33.50
CA ILE A 26 79.39 -57.29 -34.57
C ILE A 26 79.24 -56.19 -35.63
N SER A 27 79.39 -56.55 -36.91
CA SER A 27 79.21 -55.67 -38.07
C SER A 27 77.77 -55.15 -38.14
N VAL A 28 77.61 -53.83 -38.21
CA VAL A 28 76.34 -53.06 -38.08
C VAL A 28 75.30 -53.37 -39.18
N SER A 29 75.65 -54.15 -40.19
CA SER A 29 74.78 -54.42 -41.35
C SER A 29 73.60 -55.37 -41.08
N ASN A 30 73.64 -56.20 -40.03
CA ASN A 30 72.60 -57.19 -39.72
C ASN A 30 72.27 -57.22 -38.21
N VAL A 31 71.60 -56.19 -37.70
CA VAL A 31 71.08 -56.19 -36.32
C VAL A 31 69.56 -56.12 -36.34
N ASP A 32 68.89 -57.08 -35.70
CA ASP A 32 67.45 -57.07 -35.52
C ASP A 32 67.05 -55.92 -34.59
N THR A 33 66.33 -54.94 -35.15
CA THR A 33 65.81 -53.80 -34.39
C THR A 33 64.51 -54.24 -33.70
N LEU A 34 64.54 -54.42 -32.38
CA LEU A 34 63.34 -54.71 -31.59
C LEU A 34 62.66 -53.40 -31.18
N ILE A 35 61.55 -53.08 -31.84
CA ILE A 35 60.68 -51.94 -31.53
C ILE A 35 59.51 -52.45 -30.68
N THR A 36 59.31 -51.89 -29.48
CA THR A 36 58.16 -52.23 -28.62
C THR A 36 57.50 -50.96 -28.11
N SER A 37 56.18 -50.87 -28.29
CA SER A 37 55.34 -49.72 -27.89
C SER A 37 54.88 -49.74 -26.43
N GLN A 38 55.41 -50.65 -25.59
CA GLN A 38 54.90 -50.90 -24.23
C GLN A 38 55.76 -50.25 -23.13
N TYR A 39 55.88 -48.92 -23.16
CA TYR A 39 56.51 -48.13 -22.09
C TYR A 39 55.52 -47.07 -21.56
N VAL A 40 55.59 -46.77 -20.25
CA VAL A 40 54.81 -45.69 -19.63
C VAL A 40 55.75 -44.74 -18.87
N LYS A 41 55.62 -43.44 -19.15
CA LYS A 41 56.33 -42.35 -18.46
C LYS A 41 55.61 -42.01 -17.16
N MET A 42 56.29 -42.16 -16.03
CA MET A 42 55.80 -41.68 -14.74
C MET A 42 56.90 -40.88 -14.06
N LEU A 43 56.62 -39.62 -13.70
CA LEU A 43 57.56 -38.72 -13.00
C LEU A 43 58.99 -38.77 -13.62
N ASN A 44 59.06 -38.66 -14.94
CA ASN A 44 60.29 -38.67 -15.75
C ASN A 44 61.11 -39.98 -15.73
N ILE A 45 60.51 -41.12 -15.39
CA ILE A 45 61.15 -42.44 -15.49
C ILE A 45 60.24 -43.37 -16.30
N TYR A 46 60.84 -44.10 -17.25
CA TYR A 46 60.14 -45.11 -18.08
C TYR A 46 60.40 -46.51 -17.53
N ARG A 47 59.35 -47.34 -17.37
CA ARG A 47 59.48 -48.72 -16.86
C ARG A 47 58.67 -49.71 -17.70
N LEU A 48 59.26 -50.87 -18.00
CA LEU A 48 58.59 -51.99 -18.66
C LEU A 48 57.81 -52.82 -17.61
N THR A 49 56.53 -53.12 -17.84
CA THR A 49 55.69 -53.85 -16.87
C THR A 49 55.20 -55.18 -17.43
N ASN A 50 55.41 -56.30 -16.71
CA ASN A 50 55.05 -57.64 -17.20
C ASN A 50 54.47 -58.60 -16.12
N THR A 51 53.62 -58.13 -15.20
CA THR A 51 52.93 -59.01 -14.21
C THR A 51 51.50 -58.53 -13.81
N SER A 52 50.64 -59.47 -13.41
CA SER A 52 49.20 -59.26 -13.14
C SER A 52 48.89 -58.48 -11.85
N GLU A 53 49.76 -58.47 -10.84
CA GLU A 53 49.54 -57.72 -9.59
C GLU A 53 49.77 -56.21 -9.75
N ASP A 54 50.74 -55.82 -10.60
CA ASP A 54 51.04 -54.42 -10.87
C ASP A 54 49.88 -53.71 -11.58
N ARG A 55 49.10 -54.43 -12.40
CA ARG A 55 47.89 -53.89 -13.04
C ARG A 55 46.80 -53.50 -12.03
N LYS A 56 46.63 -54.27 -10.96
CA LYS A 56 45.66 -53.95 -9.88
C LYS A 56 46.11 -52.72 -9.08
N ARG A 57 47.40 -52.63 -8.73
CA ARG A 57 47.96 -51.44 -8.09
C ARG A 57 47.84 -50.19 -8.96
N LEU A 58 48.07 -50.30 -10.27
CA LEU A 58 47.91 -49.19 -11.21
C LEU A 58 46.45 -48.70 -11.28
N LEU A 59 45.49 -49.62 -11.35
CA LEU A 59 44.07 -49.29 -11.34
C LEU A 59 43.68 -48.55 -10.06
N GLN A 60 44.24 -48.95 -8.92
CA GLN A 60 43.96 -48.32 -7.64
C GLN A 60 44.57 -46.91 -7.53
N ILE A 61 45.81 -46.73 -8.01
CA ILE A 61 46.44 -45.39 -8.10
C ILE A 61 45.63 -44.48 -9.02
N LYS A 62 45.18 -44.99 -10.17
CA LYS A 62 44.33 -44.24 -11.10
C LYS A 62 42.99 -43.85 -10.47
N GLN A 63 42.33 -44.77 -9.77
CA GLN A 63 41.07 -44.49 -9.06
C GLN A 63 41.26 -43.43 -7.97
N ASN A 64 42.33 -43.53 -7.18
CA ASN A 64 42.63 -42.55 -6.13
C ASN A 64 42.92 -41.17 -6.73
N ALA A 65 43.68 -41.09 -7.83
CA ALA A 65 43.97 -39.82 -8.51
C ALA A 65 42.70 -39.16 -9.08
N ILE A 66 41.77 -39.96 -9.61
CA ILE A 66 40.46 -39.46 -10.08
C ILE A 66 39.64 -38.92 -8.90
N LEU A 67 39.59 -39.65 -7.79
CA LEU A 67 38.84 -39.25 -6.60
C LEU A 67 39.39 -37.95 -6.01
N GLU A 68 40.71 -37.83 -5.87
CA GLU A 68 41.35 -36.60 -5.39
C GLU A 68 41.08 -35.39 -6.31
N HIS A 69 41.07 -35.62 -7.63
CA HIS A 69 40.75 -34.56 -8.58
C HIS A 69 39.29 -34.11 -8.43
N GLN A 70 38.34 -35.05 -8.30
CA GLN A 70 36.93 -34.74 -8.05
C GLN A 70 36.73 -33.99 -6.73
N GLU A 71 37.41 -34.39 -5.66
CA GLU A 71 37.34 -33.68 -4.38
C GLU A 71 37.88 -32.25 -4.46
N ARG A 72 38.97 -32.04 -5.21
CA ARG A 72 39.53 -30.70 -5.45
C ARG A 72 38.57 -29.81 -6.23
N GLU A 73 37.95 -30.34 -7.28
CA GLU A 73 36.96 -29.61 -8.07
C GLU A 73 35.70 -29.31 -7.25
N MET A 74 35.22 -30.24 -6.42
CA MET A 74 34.09 -30.01 -5.51
C MET A 74 34.40 -28.92 -4.48
N LYS A 75 35.62 -28.89 -3.91
CA LYS A 75 36.07 -27.83 -3.00
C LYS A 75 36.14 -26.48 -3.71
N ARG A 76 36.65 -26.42 -4.95
CA ARG A 76 36.68 -25.21 -5.77
C ARG A 76 35.27 -24.70 -6.08
N ALA A 77 34.37 -25.58 -6.49
CA ALA A 77 32.98 -25.24 -6.78
C ALA A 77 32.26 -24.68 -5.54
N LYS A 78 32.46 -25.30 -4.37
CA LYS A 78 31.91 -24.81 -3.10
C LYS A 78 32.48 -23.43 -2.73
N ALA A 79 33.79 -23.25 -2.83
CA ALA A 79 34.44 -21.96 -2.55
C ALA A 79 33.94 -20.85 -3.48
N ASN A 80 33.73 -21.15 -4.77
CA ASN A 80 33.20 -20.20 -5.75
C ASN A 80 31.75 -19.83 -5.42
N LYS A 81 30.92 -20.80 -5.05
CA LYS A 81 29.54 -20.56 -4.60
C LYS A 81 29.49 -19.67 -3.36
N ASP A 82 30.34 -19.95 -2.36
CA ASP A 82 30.43 -19.14 -1.14
C ASP A 82 30.91 -17.72 -1.43
N MET A 83 31.82 -17.55 -2.39
CA MET A 83 32.29 -16.23 -2.84
C MET A 83 31.17 -15.44 -3.52
N ASN A 84 30.38 -16.06 -4.40
CA ASN A 84 29.24 -15.43 -5.04
C ASN A 84 28.20 -14.98 -4.01
N ILE A 85 27.83 -15.84 -3.06
CA ILE A 85 26.87 -15.50 -1.99
C ILE A 85 27.38 -14.31 -1.17
N ARG A 86 28.68 -14.26 -0.85
CA ARG A 86 29.28 -13.12 -0.14
C ARG A 86 29.24 -11.83 -0.97
N GLY A 87 29.51 -11.93 -2.27
CA GLY A 87 29.43 -10.81 -3.21
C GLY A 87 28.01 -10.25 -3.33
N GLU A 88 27.02 -11.13 -3.48
CA GLU A 88 25.59 -10.76 -3.52
C GLU A 88 25.14 -10.11 -2.22
N LYS A 89 25.53 -10.66 -1.06
CA LYS A 89 25.21 -10.08 0.25
C LYS A 89 25.81 -8.68 0.41
N TYR A 90 27.07 -8.50 0.01
CA TYR A 90 27.73 -7.20 0.05
C TYR A 90 27.04 -6.18 -0.86
N ALA A 91 26.71 -6.57 -2.09
CA ALA A 91 25.99 -5.72 -3.02
C ALA A 91 24.62 -5.29 -2.46
N LEU A 92 23.86 -6.23 -1.90
CA LEU A 92 22.58 -5.96 -1.26
C LEU A 92 22.72 -4.97 -0.11
N GLU A 93 23.74 -5.15 0.74
CA GLU A 93 23.99 -4.25 1.87
C GLU A 93 24.30 -2.81 1.41
N GLN A 94 25.05 -2.65 0.31
CA GLN A 94 25.33 -1.32 -0.26
C GLN A 94 24.07 -0.68 -0.85
N VAL A 95 23.23 -1.46 -1.55
CA VAL A 95 21.95 -0.98 -2.08
C VAL A 95 21.03 -0.54 -0.95
N MET A 96 20.91 -1.33 0.12
CA MET A 96 20.11 -0.95 1.29
C MET A 96 20.62 0.34 1.96
N LYS A 97 21.93 0.53 2.06
CA LYS A 97 22.51 1.78 2.58
C LYS A 97 22.12 2.98 1.73
N LEU A 98 22.26 2.89 0.41
CA LEU A 98 21.89 3.95 -0.53
C LEU A 98 20.39 4.26 -0.48
N GLU A 99 19.56 3.22 -0.39
CA GLU A 99 18.12 3.36 -0.32
C GLU A 99 17.69 4.01 1.00
N ASN A 100 18.28 3.61 2.13
CA ASN A 100 18.02 4.22 3.44
C ASN A 100 18.38 5.71 3.46
N VAL A 101 19.52 6.09 2.87
CA VAL A 101 19.91 7.50 2.71
C VAL A 101 18.88 8.27 1.87
N SER A 102 18.40 7.66 0.79
CA SER A 102 17.40 8.28 -0.10
C SER A 102 16.04 8.43 0.60
N ARG A 103 15.60 7.41 1.34
CA ARG A 103 14.38 7.45 2.16
C ARG A 103 14.45 8.54 3.21
N GLU A 104 15.60 8.70 3.87
CA GLU A 104 15.80 9.74 4.88
C GLU A 104 15.73 11.14 4.28
N LYS A 105 16.37 11.36 3.11
CA LYS A 105 16.24 12.63 2.37
C LYS A 105 14.79 12.96 2.03
N ILE A 106 14.03 11.99 1.52
CA ILE A 106 12.60 12.17 1.21
C ILE A 106 11.81 12.50 2.48
N ARG A 107 12.11 11.82 3.61
CA ARG A 107 11.46 12.09 4.90
C ARG A 107 11.68 13.53 5.34
N LEU A 108 12.92 14.02 5.26
CA LEU A 108 13.27 15.40 5.62
C LEU A 108 12.58 16.42 4.72
N VAL A 109 12.51 16.18 3.41
CA VAL A 109 11.81 17.06 2.47
C VAL A 109 10.30 17.11 2.79
N LYS A 110 9.68 15.97 3.06
CA LYS A 110 8.26 15.90 3.45
C LYS A 110 8.00 16.63 4.78
N GLU A 111 8.88 16.46 5.75
CA GLU A 111 8.77 17.14 7.05
C GLU A 111 8.91 18.66 6.89
N HIS A 112 9.87 19.13 6.10
CA HIS A 112 10.04 20.55 5.79
C HIS A 112 8.81 21.12 5.09
N ALA A 113 8.31 20.46 4.04
CA ALA A 113 7.12 20.89 3.32
C ALA A 113 5.88 20.94 4.23
N SER A 114 5.73 19.95 5.12
CA SER A 114 4.63 19.94 6.10
C SER A 114 4.74 21.10 7.09
N LYS A 115 5.94 21.38 7.62
CA LYS A 115 6.15 22.52 8.54
C LYS A 115 5.86 23.85 7.84
N GLN A 116 6.26 23.98 6.58
CA GLN A 116 5.99 25.17 5.77
C GLN A 116 4.48 25.34 5.53
N ALA A 117 3.77 24.29 5.13
CA ALA A 117 2.33 24.34 4.91
C ALA A 117 1.55 24.70 6.19
N ILE A 118 1.97 24.18 7.35
CA ILE A 118 1.38 24.54 8.65
C ILE A 118 1.63 26.01 8.96
N SER A 119 2.85 26.51 8.74
CA SER A 119 3.19 27.93 8.94
C SER A 119 2.34 28.85 8.06
N GLU A 120 2.20 28.51 6.77
CA GLU A 120 1.37 29.26 5.82
C GLU A 120 -0.11 29.25 6.23
N PHE A 121 -0.63 28.09 6.67
CA PHE A 121 -2.00 27.97 7.18
C PHE A 121 -2.23 28.81 8.44
N VAL A 122 -1.34 28.75 9.42
CA VAL A 122 -1.43 29.55 10.66
C VAL A 122 -1.40 31.04 10.34
N ASN A 123 -0.53 31.47 9.43
CA ASN A 123 -0.47 32.88 9.01
C ASN A 123 -1.76 33.33 8.32
N ALA A 124 -2.33 32.50 7.43
CA ALA A 124 -3.61 32.80 6.79
C ALA A 124 -4.77 32.87 7.80
N PHE A 125 -4.80 31.95 8.77
CA PHE A 125 -5.81 31.93 9.84
C PHE A 125 -5.73 33.19 10.72
N ASN A 126 -4.52 33.59 11.10
CA ASN A 126 -4.29 34.80 11.89
C ASN A 126 -4.73 36.07 11.12
N GLN A 127 -4.42 36.16 9.83
CA GLN A 127 -4.86 37.27 8.98
C GLN A 127 -6.39 37.32 8.85
N SER A 128 -7.05 36.17 8.71
CA SER A 128 -8.52 36.11 8.66
C SER A 128 -9.14 36.55 9.99
N SER A 129 -8.57 36.11 11.11
CA SER A 129 -9.02 36.51 12.45
C SER A 129 -8.83 38.01 12.68
N GLN A 130 -7.72 38.59 12.20
CA GLN A 130 -7.50 40.04 12.26
C GLN A 130 -8.55 40.82 11.47
N LYS A 131 -8.85 40.40 10.23
CA LYS A 131 -9.89 41.03 9.41
C LYS A 131 -11.28 40.94 10.05
N GLU A 132 -11.59 39.82 10.70
CA GLU A 132 -12.86 39.65 11.42
C GLU A 132 -12.95 40.59 12.62
N ASN A 133 -11.86 40.74 13.39
CA ASN A 133 -11.79 41.69 14.49
C ASN A 133 -11.90 43.15 14.02
N GLU A 134 -11.26 43.50 12.90
CA GLU A 134 -11.38 44.82 12.27
C GLU A 134 -12.83 45.12 11.87
N LEU A 135 -13.49 44.16 11.20
CA LEU A 135 -14.90 44.29 10.81
C LEU A 135 -15.82 44.41 12.04
N GLN A 136 -15.56 43.63 13.10
CA GLN A 136 -16.30 43.77 14.36
C GLN A 136 -16.12 45.16 14.96
N ASN A 137 -14.91 45.72 14.96
CA ASN A 137 -14.67 47.07 15.44
C ASN A 137 -15.43 48.11 14.61
N GLU A 138 -15.40 48.02 13.28
CA GLU A 138 -16.17 48.91 12.39
C GLU A 138 -17.69 48.82 12.66
N ILE A 139 -18.23 47.61 12.83
CA ILE A 139 -19.65 47.42 13.20
C ILE A 139 -19.95 48.07 14.56
N THR A 140 -19.02 47.98 15.50
CA THR A 140 -19.17 48.53 16.85
C THR A 140 -19.18 50.06 16.82
N GLU A 141 -18.31 50.66 16.00
CA GLU A 141 -18.26 52.10 15.75
C GLU A 141 -19.51 52.60 15.03
N ALA A 142 -19.97 51.90 13.98
CA ALA A 142 -21.22 52.24 13.29
C ALA A 142 -22.43 52.18 14.22
N ARG A 143 -22.50 51.18 15.11
CA ARG A 143 -23.54 51.09 16.15
C ARG A 143 -23.45 52.24 17.16
N ARG A 144 -22.24 52.65 17.54
CA ARG A 144 -22.03 53.78 18.44
C ARG A 144 -22.49 55.09 17.80
N PHE A 145 -22.13 55.31 16.54
CA PHE A 145 -22.57 56.45 15.75
C PHE A 145 -24.10 56.49 15.61
N ALA A 146 -24.73 55.36 15.24
CA ALA A 146 -26.18 55.27 15.14
C ALA A 146 -26.87 55.56 16.49
N LYS A 147 -26.33 55.06 17.61
CA LYS A 147 -26.83 55.38 18.95
C LYS A 147 -26.73 56.88 19.25
N GLN A 148 -25.60 57.52 18.94
CA GLN A 148 -25.40 58.95 19.12
C GLN A 148 -26.41 59.78 18.30
N TYR A 149 -26.57 59.44 17.02
CA TYR A 149 -27.54 60.07 16.12
C TYR A 149 -28.99 59.92 16.62
N ILE A 150 -29.36 58.72 17.12
CA ILE A 150 -30.68 58.48 17.73
C ILE A 150 -30.86 59.31 19.02
N THR A 151 -29.84 59.42 19.87
CA THR A 151 -29.94 60.26 21.07
C THR A 151 -30.02 61.75 20.77
N GLU A 152 -29.35 62.22 19.72
CA GLU A 152 -29.43 63.62 19.27
C GLU A 152 -30.81 63.93 18.67
N THR A 153 -31.34 63.06 17.81
CA THR A 153 -32.69 63.19 17.25
C THR A 153 -33.79 63.09 18.31
N ILE A 154 -33.67 62.20 19.29
CA ILE A 154 -34.59 62.13 20.45
C ILE A 154 -34.50 63.39 21.32
N ASN A 155 -33.32 63.99 21.48
CA ASN A 155 -33.17 65.26 22.21
C ASN A 155 -33.76 66.46 21.43
N GLU A 156 -33.78 66.42 20.10
CA GLU A 156 -34.49 67.40 19.27
C GLU A 156 -36.02 67.21 19.30
N GLU A 157 -36.52 65.97 19.32
CA GLU A 157 -37.96 65.65 19.43
C GLU A 157 -38.53 65.84 20.85
N ASN A 158 -37.71 65.76 21.89
CA ASN A 158 -38.12 66.00 23.29
C ASN A 158 -38.48 67.47 23.59
N ASN A 159 -38.42 68.37 22.60
CA ASN A 159 -38.88 69.75 22.74
C ASN A 159 -40.34 69.99 22.31
N MET A 160 -41.09 68.97 21.89
CA MET A 160 -42.55 69.07 21.79
C MET A 160 -43.25 67.79 22.28
N GLU A 161 -43.88 67.94 23.46
CA GLU A 161 -45.22 67.38 23.73
C GLU A 161 -45.41 65.90 24.10
N LEU A 162 -44.41 65.20 24.65
CA LEU A 162 -44.61 63.82 25.18
C LEU A 162 -44.24 63.59 26.66
N ASN A 163 -44.01 64.65 27.45
CA ASN A 163 -43.60 64.51 28.86
C ASN A 163 -44.70 64.80 29.90
N LYS A 164 -45.98 64.86 29.49
CA LYS A 164 -47.12 65.02 30.43
C LYS A 164 -47.80 63.72 30.84
N ASN A 165 -47.59 62.61 30.13
CA ASN A 165 -48.38 61.37 30.31
C ASN A 165 -47.64 60.20 31.00
N ILE A 166 -46.33 60.28 31.24
CA ILE A 166 -45.56 59.19 31.87
C ILE A 166 -45.58 59.31 33.41
N GLN A 167 -45.66 60.52 33.96
CA GLN A 167 -45.72 60.73 35.43
C GLN A 167 -47.04 60.28 36.08
N GLN A 168 -48.12 60.09 35.30
CA GLN A 168 -49.42 59.67 35.86
C GLN A 168 -49.61 58.14 35.93
N ARG A 169 -48.70 57.32 35.39
CA ARG A 169 -48.87 55.85 35.33
C ARG A 169 -47.93 55.04 36.25
N LEU A 170 -47.04 55.68 37.00
CA LEU A 170 -46.10 55.01 37.92
C LEU A 170 -46.49 55.13 39.42
N ALA A 171 -47.71 55.57 39.72
CA ALA A 171 -48.24 55.69 41.08
C ALA A 171 -49.22 54.56 41.45
N PHE A 172 -48.88 53.31 41.14
CA PHE A 172 -49.53 52.14 41.74
C PHE A 172 -48.45 51.23 42.34
N VAL A 173 -48.07 51.62 43.55
CA VAL A 173 -46.96 51.12 44.35
C VAL A 173 -47.30 49.75 44.94
N GLU A 174 -46.43 48.77 44.67
CA GLU A 174 -46.33 47.50 45.37
C GLU A 174 -46.06 47.74 46.87
N LYS A 175 -46.90 47.18 47.75
CA LYS A 175 -46.60 47.09 49.19
C LYS A 175 -45.78 45.82 49.47
N PRO A 176 -44.60 45.91 50.09
CA PRO A 176 -43.88 44.72 50.55
C PRO A 176 -44.52 44.16 51.84
N ILE A 177 -44.67 42.84 51.89
CA ILE A 177 -45.10 42.07 53.06
C ILE A 177 -43.86 41.67 53.86
N ASP A 178 -43.85 41.98 55.16
CA ASP A 178 -42.76 41.70 56.09
C ASP A 178 -42.91 40.26 56.65
N LEU A 179 -41.90 39.41 56.48
CA LEU A 179 -41.84 38.05 57.05
C LEU A 179 -40.63 37.95 57.99
N PRO A 180 -40.77 37.41 59.21
CA PRO A 180 -39.69 37.38 60.19
C PRO A 180 -38.59 36.39 59.79
N VAL A 181 -37.35 36.90 59.73
CA VAL A 181 -36.12 36.12 59.47
C VAL A 181 -35.82 35.24 60.68
N ARG A 182 -35.70 33.92 60.48
CA ARG A 182 -35.24 32.98 61.52
C ARG A 182 -33.72 33.07 61.65
N THR A 183 -33.20 33.07 62.88
CA THR A 183 -31.77 32.98 63.17
C THR A 183 -31.27 31.56 62.90
N SER A 184 -30.38 31.39 61.91
CA SER A 184 -29.67 30.13 61.69
C SER A 184 -28.43 30.08 62.60
N SER A 185 -28.41 29.16 63.56
CA SER A 185 -27.17 28.81 64.27
C SER A 185 -26.34 27.87 63.39
N THR A 186 -25.15 28.31 62.99
CA THR A 186 -24.19 27.51 62.21
C THR A 186 -23.46 26.53 63.14
N ILE A 187 -23.58 25.23 62.90
CA ILE A 187 -22.74 24.22 63.55
C ILE A 187 -21.46 24.08 62.71
N GLU A 188 -20.29 24.32 63.31
CA GLU A 188 -19.01 24.04 62.66
C GLU A 188 -18.75 22.53 62.63
N VAL A 189 -18.92 21.91 61.46
CA VAL A 189 -18.46 20.53 61.22
C VAL A 189 -17.07 20.58 60.57
N LYS A 190 -16.04 20.24 61.34
CA LYS A 190 -14.67 20.08 60.81
C LYS A 190 -14.52 18.71 60.17
N PHE A 191 -14.59 18.64 58.85
CA PHE A 191 -14.17 17.46 58.10
C PHE A 191 -12.65 17.50 57.89
N THR A 192 -11.94 16.48 58.38
CA THR A 192 -10.56 16.20 57.99
C THR A 192 -10.57 15.60 56.57
N PRO A 193 -10.01 16.28 55.55
CA PRO A 193 -10.05 15.78 54.19
C PRO A 193 -9.08 14.60 54.06
N ARG A 194 -9.60 13.38 54.08
CA ARG A 194 -8.86 12.20 53.63
C ARG A 194 -9.17 12.00 52.15
N VAL A 195 -8.38 12.62 51.29
CA VAL A 195 -8.48 12.47 49.84
C VAL A 195 -7.85 11.13 49.45
N PHE A 196 -8.68 10.14 49.14
CA PHE A 196 -8.25 9.05 48.28
C PHE A 196 -8.32 9.56 46.84
N PRO A 197 -7.28 9.39 46.01
CA PRO A 197 -7.36 9.74 44.61
C PRO A 197 -8.39 8.81 43.95
N THR A 198 -9.60 9.31 43.80
CA THR A 198 -10.58 8.70 42.90
C THR A 198 -10.16 9.19 41.51
N PRO A 199 -9.80 8.31 40.57
CA PRO A 199 -9.45 8.75 39.23
C PRO A 199 -10.63 9.56 38.69
N GLU A 200 -10.34 10.78 38.21
CA GLU A 200 -11.35 11.63 37.60
C GLU A 200 -12.04 10.81 36.51
N ARG A 201 -13.36 10.73 36.62
CA ARG A 201 -14.21 10.10 35.61
C ARG A 201 -14.04 10.91 34.33
N GLU A 202 -13.20 10.45 33.41
CA GLU A 202 -13.09 10.94 32.03
C GLU A 202 -14.38 10.59 31.26
N SER A 203 -15.49 11.20 31.65
CA SER A 203 -16.73 11.18 30.90
C SER A 203 -17.00 12.63 30.49
N THR A 204 -16.64 12.97 29.25
CA THR A 204 -16.97 14.27 28.66
C THR A 204 -18.49 14.38 28.52
N LYS A 205 -19.07 15.57 28.78
CA LYS A 205 -20.52 15.82 28.62
C LYS A 205 -21.05 15.38 27.24
N GLN A 206 -20.25 15.54 26.18
CA GLN A 206 -20.59 15.08 24.83
C GLN A 206 -20.76 13.55 24.73
N ALA A 207 -19.91 12.75 25.37
CA ALA A 207 -20.05 11.29 25.38
C ALA A 207 -21.25 10.83 26.22
N GLU A 208 -21.62 11.60 27.25
CA GLU A 208 -22.86 11.37 28.01
C GLU A 208 -24.10 11.73 27.20
N ASP A 209 -24.09 12.87 26.51
CA ASP A 209 -25.18 13.35 25.64
C ASP A 209 -25.40 12.44 24.41
N GLU A 210 -24.33 11.92 23.79
CA GLU A 210 -24.38 10.89 22.73
C GLU A 210 -24.93 9.54 23.26
N GLY A 211 -24.66 9.22 24.52
CA GLY A 211 -25.24 8.07 25.21
C GLY A 211 -26.74 8.24 25.51
N HIS A 212 -27.19 9.48 25.74
CA HIS A 212 -28.61 9.82 25.88
C HIS A 212 -29.37 9.72 24.56
N GLU A 213 -28.75 10.09 23.44
CA GLU A 213 -29.35 10.00 22.10
C GLU A 213 -29.49 8.55 21.60
N ASN A 214 -28.68 7.63 22.13
CA ASN A 214 -28.73 6.20 21.83
C ASN A 214 -29.66 5.37 22.73
N ARG A 215 -30.40 5.98 23.67
CA ARG A 215 -31.35 5.25 24.52
C ARG A 215 -32.61 4.87 23.73
N TRP A 216 -32.87 3.57 23.63
CA TRP A 216 -34.10 3.05 23.05
C TRP A 216 -35.35 3.24 23.94
N ILE A 217 -35.17 3.68 25.20
CA ILE A 217 -36.25 3.87 26.18
C ILE A 217 -36.52 5.36 26.34
N THR A 218 -37.77 5.78 26.11
CA THR A 218 -38.19 7.18 26.21
C THR A 218 -38.34 7.61 27.68
N THR A 219 -38.20 8.91 27.95
CA THR A 219 -38.40 9.51 29.29
C THR A 219 -39.74 9.11 29.93
N LYS A 220 -40.81 8.95 29.13
CA LYS A 220 -42.13 8.45 29.57
C LYS A 220 -42.09 7.02 30.13
N SER A 221 -41.31 6.14 29.53
CA SER A 221 -41.13 4.77 30.01
C SER A 221 -40.22 4.73 31.24
N ILE A 222 -39.24 5.64 31.32
CA ILE A 222 -38.36 5.80 32.48
C ILE A 222 -39.16 6.24 33.71
N THR A 223 -40.05 7.24 33.59
CA THR A 223 -40.90 7.68 34.71
C THR A 223 -41.92 6.60 35.14
N LEU A 224 -42.38 5.76 34.20
CA LEU A 224 -43.18 4.57 34.52
C LEU A 224 -42.38 3.48 35.27
N ILE A 225 -41.09 3.32 34.96
CA ILE A 225 -40.20 2.42 35.69
C ILE A 225 -39.93 2.96 37.10
N GLU A 226 -39.74 4.27 37.25
CA GLU A 226 -39.49 4.93 38.54
C GLU A 226 -40.73 4.91 39.44
N SER A 227 -41.91 5.26 38.92
CA SER A 227 -43.17 5.17 39.66
C SER A 227 -43.46 3.75 40.14
N ARG A 228 -43.12 2.72 39.37
CA ARG A 228 -43.23 1.32 39.81
C ARG A 228 -42.33 0.99 41.01
N LYS A 229 -41.14 1.58 41.11
CA LYS A 229 -40.20 1.33 42.23
C LYS A 229 -40.71 1.88 43.56
N LEU A 230 -41.61 2.87 43.51
CA LEU A 230 -42.17 3.53 44.69
C LEU A 230 -43.37 2.77 45.30
N ILE A 231 -43.90 1.74 44.64
CA ILE A 231 -45.07 0.98 45.11
C ILE A 231 -44.64 -0.11 46.09
N LEU A 232 -45.05 0.03 47.35
CA LEU A 232 -44.78 -0.92 48.44
C LEU A 232 -45.34 -2.33 48.15
N SER A 233 -44.75 -3.35 48.78
CA SER A 233 -45.21 -4.73 48.67
C SER A 233 -46.32 -5.04 49.68
N GLY A 234 -47.52 -5.34 49.17
CA GLY A 234 -48.72 -5.67 49.94
C GLY A 234 -49.90 -5.96 49.00
N SER A 235 -50.88 -6.76 49.43
CA SER A 235 -52.04 -7.17 48.62
C SER A 235 -52.95 -6.01 48.20
N GLU A 236 -52.91 -4.89 48.92
CA GLU A 236 -53.68 -3.68 48.63
C GLU A 236 -53.20 -2.94 47.38
N ASN A 237 -51.91 -3.08 47.02
CA ASN A 237 -51.28 -2.36 45.91
C ASN A 237 -51.12 -3.21 44.63
N ASP A 238 -51.70 -4.41 44.60
CA ASP A 238 -51.50 -5.36 43.50
C ASP A 238 -52.20 -4.92 42.20
N GLU A 239 -53.37 -4.28 42.29
CA GLU A 239 -54.06 -3.76 41.10
C GLU A 239 -53.35 -2.53 40.51
N GLU A 240 -52.82 -1.63 41.33
CA GLU A 240 -52.01 -0.50 40.85
C GLU A 240 -50.73 -0.99 40.16
N ARG A 241 -50.09 -2.00 40.74
CA ARG A 241 -48.90 -2.65 40.17
C ARG A 241 -49.21 -3.33 38.83
N LYS A 242 -50.38 -3.95 38.70
CA LYS A 242 -50.86 -4.60 37.45
C LYS A 242 -51.18 -3.58 36.37
N GLN A 243 -51.81 -2.46 36.73
CA GLN A 243 -52.08 -1.36 35.81
C GLN A 243 -50.79 -0.69 35.31
N ILE A 244 -49.84 -0.38 36.20
CA ILE A 244 -48.55 0.22 35.83
C ILE A 244 -47.71 -0.76 35.01
N ARG A 245 -47.74 -2.06 35.32
CA ARG A 245 -47.14 -3.12 34.48
C ARG A 245 -47.69 -3.10 33.05
N SER A 246 -49.01 -3.09 32.88
CA SER A 246 -49.65 -3.09 31.57
C SER A 246 -49.30 -1.83 30.77
N ARG A 247 -49.33 -0.65 31.42
CA ARG A 247 -48.93 0.63 30.80
C ARG A 247 -47.46 0.63 30.40
N LEU A 248 -46.58 0.15 31.27
CA LEU A 248 -45.14 0.06 31.00
C LEU A 248 -44.83 -0.90 29.84
N THR A 249 -45.48 -2.07 29.79
CA THR A 249 -45.28 -3.04 28.69
C THR A 249 -45.71 -2.46 27.35
N LYS A 250 -46.82 -1.72 27.29
CA LYS A 250 -47.26 -1.03 26.07
C LYS A 250 -46.29 0.09 25.68
N SER A 251 -45.86 0.91 26.64
CA SER A 251 -44.93 2.02 26.41
C SER A 251 -43.58 1.53 25.88
N LEU A 252 -42.99 0.50 26.51
CA LEU A 252 -41.71 -0.08 26.07
C LEU A 252 -41.81 -0.77 24.70
N ARG A 253 -42.96 -1.36 24.37
CA ARG A 253 -43.18 -1.93 23.03
C ARG A 253 -43.17 -0.83 21.97
N ASN A 254 -43.88 0.27 22.21
CA ASN A 254 -43.92 1.41 21.29
C ASN A 254 -42.55 2.07 21.15
N ASP A 255 -41.82 2.28 22.25
CA ASP A 255 -40.46 2.83 22.22
C ASP A 255 -39.52 1.96 21.37
N ARG A 256 -39.60 0.63 21.55
CA ARG A 256 -38.81 -0.32 20.77
C ARG A 256 -39.14 -0.26 19.27
N GLU A 257 -40.43 -0.21 18.91
CA GLU A 257 -40.87 -0.11 17.52
C GLU A 257 -40.40 1.19 16.86
N GLN A 258 -40.49 2.32 17.56
CA GLN A 258 -40.00 3.62 17.09
C GLN A 258 -38.48 3.65 16.92
N TRP A 259 -37.74 3.02 17.84
CA TRP A 259 -36.29 2.89 17.73
C TRP A 259 -35.88 2.06 16.51
N TRP A 260 -36.54 0.91 16.27
CA TRP A 260 -36.28 0.10 15.07
C TRP A 260 -36.65 0.82 13.77
N ALA A 261 -37.76 1.57 13.74
CA ALA A 261 -38.15 2.35 12.58
C ALA A 261 -37.12 3.46 12.27
N THR A 262 -36.60 4.13 13.30
CA THR A 262 -35.56 5.15 13.15
C THR A 262 -34.25 4.52 12.66
N LYS A 263 -33.85 3.39 13.24
CA LYS A 263 -32.65 2.66 12.84
C LYS A 263 -32.73 2.14 11.41
N ALA A 264 -33.90 1.64 10.98
CA ALA A 264 -34.15 1.24 9.60
C ALA A 264 -33.97 2.41 8.63
N LYS A 265 -34.52 3.60 8.94
CA LYS A 265 -34.30 4.82 8.14
C LYS A 265 -32.84 5.24 8.08
N VAL A 266 -32.09 5.11 9.18
CA VAL A 266 -30.63 5.37 9.19
C VAL A 266 -29.90 4.37 8.30
N MET A 267 -30.25 3.09 8.36
CA MET A 267 -29.69 2.05 7.51
C MET A 267 -30.02 2.27 6.02
N GLU A 268 -31.25 2.68 5.68
CA GLU A 268 -31.64 3.05 4.33
C GLU A 268 -30.89 4.27 3.81
N LYS A 269 -30.75 5.32 4.63
CA LYS A 269 -29.93 6.50 4.29
C LYS A 269 -28.47 6.11 4.06
N ALA A 270 -27.89 5.30 4.93
CA ALA A 270 -26.52 4.81 4.76
C ALA A 270 -26.36 3.96 3.48
N ALA A 271 -27.35 3.12 3.16
CA ALA A 271 -27.37 2.34 1.92
C ALA A 271 -27.53 3.23 0.69
N ALA A 272 -28.36 4.29 0.76
CA ALA A 272 -28.55 5.26 -0.31
C ALA A 272 -27.28 6.10 -0.53
N ILE A 273 -26.60 6.53 0.54
CA ILE A 273 -25.30 7.21 0.46
C ILE A 273 -24.26 6.27 -0.17
N LYS A 274 -24.19 5.00 0.25
CA LYS A 274 -23.29 4.01 -0.33
C LYS A 274 -23.58 3.77 -1.82
N ARG A 275 -24.85 3.70 -2.23
CA ARG A 275 -25.25 3.62 -3.65
C ARG A 275 -24.89 4.90 -4.40
N ASN A 276 -25.12 6.08 -3.83
CA ASN A 276 -24.84 7.34 -4.49
C ASN A 276 -23.33 7.55 -4.68
N ILE A 277 -22.51 7.25 -3.67
CA ILE A 277 -21.05 7.24 -3.79
C ILE A 277 -20.61 6.22 -4.85
N TYR A 278 -21.19 5.02 -4.85
CA TYR A 278 -20.88 4.01 -5.86
C TYR A 278 -21.24 4.48 -7.28
N MET A 279 -22.41 5.11 -7.46
CA MET A 279 -22.87 5.63 -8.74
C MET A 279 -22.06 6.87 -9.18
N GLN A 280 -21.70 7.77 -8.26
CA GLN A 280 -20.81 8.90 -8.52
C GLN A 280 -19.41 8.44 -8.88
N CYS A 281 -18.87 7.41 -8.22
CA CYS A 281 -17.60 6.79 -8.60
C CYS A 281 -17.70 6.10 -9.96
N LEU A 282 -18.82 5.46 -10.29
CA LEU A 282 -19.03 4.78 -11.57
C LEU A 282 -19.16 5.78 -12.73
N THR A 283 -19.85 6.91 -12.50
CA THR A 283 -19.98 7.98 -13.49
C THR A 283 -18.70 8.77 -13.63
N LEU A 284 -18.02 9.16 -12.54
CA LEU A 284 -16.67 9.71 -12.59
C LEU A 284 -15.73 8.75 -13.31
N TYR A 285 -15.80 7.44 -13.06
CA TYR A 285 -14.98 6.46 -13.76
C TYR A 285 -15.23 6.42 -15.28
N TYR A 286 -16.50 6.48 -15.70
CA TYR A 286 -16.85 6.48 -17.12
C TYR A 286 -16.43 7.79 -17.82
N TYR A 287 -16.67 8.94 -17.17
CA TYR A 287 -16.27 10.25 -17.68
C TYR A 287 -14.75 10.42 -17.67
N LEU A 288 -14.05 10.01 -16.60
CA LEU A 288 -12.59 10.09 -16.52
C LEU A 288 -11.95 9.15 -17.54
N SER A 289 -12.42 7.91 -17.68
CA SER A 289 -11.85 6.95 -18.65
C SER A 289 -12.08 7.35 -20.11
N LEU A 290 -13.24 7.89 -20.47
CA LEU A 290 -13.55 8.26 -21.86
C LEU A 290 -12.97 9.64 -22.24
N PHE A 291 -13.00 10.60 -21.31
CA PHE A 291 -12.50 11.95 -21.53
C PHE A 291 -10.96 12.01 -21.52
N PHE A 292 -10.29 11.28 -20.61
CA PHE A 292 -8.82 11.26 -20.57
C PHE A 292 -8.21 10.49 -21.75
N GLU A 293 -8.79 9.38 -22.21
CA GLU A 293 -8.24 8.59 -23.33
C GLU A 293 -8.22 9.41 -24.64
N SER A 294 -9.24 10.26 -24.89
CA SER A 294 -9.30 11.13 -26.07
C SER A 294 -8.54 12.45 -25.90
N SER A 295 -8.66 13.11 -24.74
CA SER A 295 -8.09 14.45 -24.52
C SER A 295 -6.56 14.43 -24.39
N LEU A 296 -5.98 13.44 -23.71
CA LEU A 296 -4.54 13.41 -23.46
C LEU A 296 -3.74 12.91 -24.67
N PHE A 297 -4.28 11.94 -25.41
CA PHE A 297 -3.67 11.50 -26.67
C PHE A 297 -3.70 12.61 -27.73
N GLN A 298 -4.72 13.48 -27.72
CA GLN A 298 -4.75 14.68 -28.57
C GLN A 298 -3.80 15.79 -28.10
N ALA A 299 -3.58 15.94 -26.79
CA ALA A 299 -2.66 16.93 -26.24
C ALA A 299 -1.18 16.53 -26.34
N GLY A 300 -0.88 15.23 -26.52
CA GLY A 300 0.49 14.71 -26.59
C GLY A 300 1.26 14.71 -25.26
N ASP A 301 0.64 15.19 -24.18
CA ASP A 301 1.21 15.24 -22.84
C ASP A 301 0.96 13.92 -22.08
N TYR A 302 1.78 12.93 -22.43
CA TYR A 302 1.71 11.60 -21.81
C TYR A 302 2.26 11.58 -20.37
N GLU A 303 3.07 12.57 -19.98
CA GLU A 303 3.65 12.65 -18.63
C GLU A 303 2.59 13.11 -17.62
N ALA A 304 1.85 14.17 -17.94
CA ALA A 304 0.70 14.58 -17.14
C ALA A 304 -0.36 13.47 -17.04
N ALA A 305 -0.59 12.74 -18.13
CA ALA A 305 -1.49 11.59 -18.15
C ALA A 305 -1.08 10.51 -17.13
N VAL A 306 0.21 10.16 -17.07
CA VAL A 306 0.73 9.17 -16.12
C VAL A 306 0.50 9.60 -14.68
N VAL A 307 0.68 10.89 -14.37
CA VAL A 307 0.42 11.44 -13.02
C VAL A 307 -1.06 11.29 -12.67
N ALA A 308 -1.96 11.70 -13.55
CA ALA A 308 -3.40 11.62 -13.32
C ALA A 308 -3.89 10.17 -13.18
N TYR A 309 -3.40 9.24 -14.01
CA TYR A 309 -3.73 7.82 -13.86
C TYR A 309 -3.14 7.22 -12.58
N THR A 310 -1.97 7.69 -12.15
CA THR A 310 -1.39 7.27 -10.88
C THR A 310 -2.25 7.71 -9.72
N GLU A 311 -2.77 8.94 -9.74
CA GLU A 311 -3.74 9.41 -8.74
C GLU A 311 -5.06 8.61 -8.82
N ALA A 312 -5.57 8.31 -10.00
CA ALA A 312 -6.76 7.46 -10.14
C ALA A 312 -6.55 6.06 -9.52
N ILE A 313 -5.34 5.51 -9.67
CA ILE A 313 -4.95 4.22 -9.08
C ILE A 313 -4.79 4.31 -7.56
N THR A 314 -4.25 5.41 -7.01
CA THR A 314 -4.17 5.58 -5.55
C THR A 314 -5.55 5.66 -4.91
N GLN A 315 -6.51 6.29 -5.59
CA GLN A 315 -7.90 6.36 -5.14
C GLN A 315 -8.61 5.01 -5.28
N ASN A 316 -8.41 4.29 -6.39
CA ASN A 316 -8.99 2.97 -6.61
C ASN A 316 -7.96 1.98 -7.19
N PRO A 317 -7.30 1.18 -6.34
CA PRO A 317 -6.31 0.19 -6.79
C PRO A 317 -6.88 -0.97 -7.62
N LYS A 318 -8.20 -1.17 -7.65
CA LYS A 318 -8.82 -2.27 -8.42
C LYS A 318 -9.20 -1.85 -9.85
N LEU A 319 -8.77 -0.67 -10.27
CA LEU A 319 -9.21 -0.03 -11.50
C LEU A 319 -8.38 -0.44 -12.71
N HIS A 320 -8.69 -1.61 -13.29
CA HIS A 320 -7.92 -2.15 -14.42
C HIS A 320 -7.86 -1.23 -15.66
N SER A 321 -8.87 -0.40 -15.94
CA SER A 321 -8.82 0.56 -17.06
C SER A 321 -7.72 1.61 -16.88
N ALA A 322 -7.51 2.10 -15.66
CA ALA A 322 -6.48 3.10 -15.37
C ALA A 322 -5.07 2.54 -15.56
N TYR A 323 -4.82 1.31 -15.08
CA TYR A 323 -3.57 0.59 -15.37
C TYR A 323 -3.35 0.39 -16.86
N SER A 324 -4.40 -0.02 -17.58
CA SER A 324 -4.31 -0.20 -19.02
C SER A 324 -3.88 1.11 -19.69
N ASN A 325 -4.56 2.22 -19.41
CA ASN A 325 -4.30 3.50 -20.07
C ASN A 325 -2.95 4.09 -19.67
N ARG A 326 -2.53 3.92 -18.41
CA ARG A 326 -1.17 4.28 -17.97
C ARG A 326 -0.10 3.47 -18.71
N ALA A 327 -0.32 2.17 -18.96
CA ALA A 327 0.57 1.36 -19.78
C ALA A 327 0.70 1.89 -21.22
N ALA A 328 -0.40 2.35 -21.81
CA ALA A 328 -0.39 2.98 -23.12
C ALA A 328 0.43 4.28 -23.14
N CYS A 329 0.28 5.15 -22.12
CA CYS A 329 1.11 6.33 -21.98
C CYS A 329 2.59 5.97 -21.79
N HIS A 330 2.89 4.94 -21.00
CA HIS A 330 4.26 4.44 -20.81
C HIS A 330 4.88 3.90 -22.11
N LEU A 331 4.12 3.25 -22.98
CA LEU A 331 4.59 2.85 -24.32
C LEU A 331 4.99 4.07 -25.16
N GLN A 332 4.19 5.13 -25.16
CA GLN A 332 4.52 6.37 -25.90
C GLN A 332 5.74 7.08 -25.32
N LEU A 333 5.90 7.07 -24.00
CA LEU A 333 7.07 7.60 -23.29
C LEU A 333 8.30 6.68 -23.32
N ARG A 334 8.24 5.55 -24.04
CA ARG A 334 9.31 4.53 -24.11
C ARG A 334 9.71 3.91 -22.77
N ASN A 335 8.83 3.98 -21.78
CA ASN A 335 8.99 3.38 -20.45
C ASN A 335 8.49 1.92 -20.47
N TYR A 336 9.14 1.06 -21.26
CA TYR A 336 8.63 -0.27 -21.58
C TYR A 336 8.48 -1.20 -20.37
N PHE A 337 9.42 -1.17 -19.41
CA PHE A 337 9.32 -1.97 -18.18
C PHE A 337 8.08 -1.63 -17.35
N LYS A 338 7.77 -0.34 -17.18
CA LYS A 338 6.57 0.10 -16.48
C LYS A 338 5.30 -0.29 -17.24
N ALA A 339 5.34 -0.23 -18.57
CA ALA A 339 4.22 -0.69 -19.40
C ALA A 339 3.96 -2.20 -19.25
N LEU A 340 5.01 -3.02 -19.10
CA LEU A 340 4.89 -4.46 -18.82
C LEU A 340 4.25 -4.73 -17.46
N GLU A 341 4.69 -4.02 -16.42
CA GLU A 341 4.14 -4.12 -15.06
C GLU A 341 2.65 -3.75 -15.05
N ASP A 342 2.30 -2.59 -15.59
CA ASP A 342 0.92 -2.12 -15.63
C ASP A 342 0.03 -3.06 -16.45
N SER A 343 0.51 -3.55 -17.60
CA SER A 343 -0.25 -4.50 -18.42
C SER A 343 -0.46 -5.84 -17.72
N SER A 344 0.52 -6.30 -16.92
CA SER A 344 0.38 -7.52 -16.13
C SER A 344 -0.62 -7.34 -14.99
N MET A 345 -0.60 -6.20 -14.30
CA MET A 345 -1.61 -5.85 -13.28
C MET A 345 -3.03 -5.85 -13.85
N VAL A 346 -3.23 -5.40 -15.11
CA VAL A 346 -4.56 -5.49 -15.76
C VAL A 346 -5.02 -6.93 -15.89
N LEU A 347 -4.14 -7.84 -16.28
CA LEU A 347 -4.48 -9.26 -16.46
C LEU A 347 -4.81 -9.92 -15.11
N ASP A 348 -4.05 -9.61 -14.05
CA ASP A 348 -4.30 -10.11 -12.69
C ASP A 348 -5.63 -9.61 -12.13
N LEU A 349 -5.98 -8.34 -12.38
CA LEU A 349 -7.25 -7.75 -11.94
C LEU A 349 -8.46 -8.24 -12.75
N CYS A 350 -8.25 -8.76 -13.97
CA CYS A 350 -9.32 -9.26 -14.84
C CYS A 350 -9.65 -10.76 -14.63
N VAL A 351 -9.47 -11.26 -13.41
CA VAL A 351 -9.84 -12.62 -12.99
C VAL A 351 -11.04 -12.56 -12.05
N PRO A 352 -12.16 -13.26 -12.32
CA PRO A 352 -12.37 -14.21 -13.42
C PRO A 352 -12.56 -13.55 -14.80
N PRO A 353 -12.32 -14.29 -15.89
CA PRO A 353 -12.57 -13.82 -17.24
C PRO A 353 -14.08 -13.67 -17.51
N VAL A 354 -14.54 -12.45 -17.79
CA VAL A 354 -15.94 -12.12 -18.09
C VAL A 354 -16.02 -11.40 -19.45
N ALA A 355 -17.16 -11.42 -20.12
CA ALA A 355 -17.36 -10.69 -21.37
C ALA A 355 -17.10 -9.17 -21.21
N GLN A 356 -17.43 -8.59 -20.05
CA GLN A 356 -17.23 -7.17 -19.78
C GLN A 356 -15.76 -6.76 -19.73
N ASN A 357 -14.87 -7.62 -19.23
CA ASN A 357 -13.42 -7.34 -19.14
C ASN A 357 -12.62 -7.89 -20.33
N LEU A 358 -13.29 -8.47 -21.35
CA LEU A 358 -12.64 -9.03 -22.54
C LEU A 358 -11.77 -8.00 -23.26
N LYS A 359 -12.31 -6.79 -23.51
CA LYS A 359 -11.58 -5.71 -24.19
C LYS A 359 -10.33 -5.29 -23.43
N SER A 360 -10.39 -5.20 -22.10
CA SER A 360 -9.25 -4.83 -21.27
C SER A 360 -8.16 -5.91 -21.29
N ARG A 361 -8.54 -7.20 -21.28
CA ARG A 361 -7.60 -8.33 -21.39
C ARG A 361 -6.89 -8.35 -22.75
N VAL A 362 -7.64 -8.15 -23.84
CA VAL A 362 -7.07 -8.04 -25.19
C VAL A 362 -6.08 -6.88 -25.27
N ARG A 363 -6.49 -5.68 -24.83
CA ARG A 363 -5.61 -4.49 -24.79
C ARG A 363 -4.36 -4.72 -23.94
N ALA A 364 -4.47 -5.42 -22.82
CA ALA A 364 -3.33 -5.73 -21.96
C ALA A 364 -2.32 -6.65 -22.66
N HIS A 365 -2.76 -7.71 -23.31
CA HIS A 365 -1.87 -8.58 -24.10
C HIS A 365 -1.20 -7.81 -25.25
N ILE A 366 -1.94 -6.98 -26.00
CA ILE A 366 -1.38 -6.15 -27.07
C ILE A 366 -0.33 -5.17 -26.52
N ARG A 367 -0.65 -4.42 -25.46
CA ARG A 367 0.25 -3.43 -24.85
C ARG A 367 1.50 -4.10 -24.26
N ARG A 368 1.35 -5.27 -23.64
CA ARG A 368 2.46 -6.08 -23.12
C ARG A 368 3.34 -6.64 -24.25
N GLY A 369 2.72 -7.18 -25.30
CA GLY A 369 3.41 -7.67 -26.50
C GLY A 369 4.19 -6.56 -27.21
N ALA A 370 3.59 -5.38 -27.37
CA ALA A 370 4.25 -4.19 -27.90
C ALA A 370 5.46 -3.77 -27.04
N ALA A 371 5.34 -3.78 -25.71
CA ALA A 371 6.47 -3.47 -24.83
C ALA A 371 7.62 -4.49 -24.99
N PHE A 372 7.32 -5.78 -25.09
CA PHE A 372 8.33 -6.81 -25.36
C PHE A 372 9.04 -6.61 -26.71
N CYS A 373 8.28 -6.30 -27.78
CA CYS A 373 8.87 -6.03 -29.09
C CYS A 373 9.80 -4.81 -29.06
N ASN A 374 9.41 -3.75 -28.34
CA ASN A 374 10.28 -2.56 -28.17
C ASN A 374 11.53 -2.84 -27.31
N LEU A 375 11.50 -3.87 -26.47
CA LEU A 375 12.65 -4.38 -25.72
C LEU A 375 13.47 -5.42 -26.51
N GLN A 376 13.17 -5.63 -27.79
CA GLN A 376 13.81 -6.63 -28.67
C GLN A 376 13.55 -8.09 -28.25
N LEU A 377 12.53 -8.32 -27.42
CA LEU A 377 12.07 -9.64 -26.98
C LEU A 377 10.90 -10.08 -27.87
N TYR A 378 11.19 -10.29 -29.15
CA TYR A 378 10.15 -10.53 -30.16
C TYR A 378 9.44 -11.88 -29.99
N LYS A 379 10.13 -12.90 -29.48
CA LYS A 379 9.53 -14.23 -29.22
C LYS A 379 8.47 -14.15 -28.12
N GLU A 380 8.77 -13.43 -27.05
CA GLU A 380 7.86 -13.14 -25.95
C GLU A 380 6.70 -12.28 -26.43
N GLY A 381 6.98 -11.25 -27.24
CA GLY A 381 5.97 -10.43 -27.88
C GLY A 381 4.97 -11.25 -28.72
N LEU A 382 5.47 -12.18 -29.54
CA LEU A 382 4.65 -13.06 -30.38
C LEU A 382 3.71 -13.95 -29.56
N ILE A 383 4.17 -14.44 -28.40
CA ILE A 383 3.33 -15.22 -27.48
C ILE A 383 2.15 -14.38 -26.99
N GLU A 384 2.39 -13.12 -26.62
CA GLU A 384 1.35 -12.19 -26.16
C GLU A 384 0.34 -11.85 -27.27
N TYR A 385 0.81 -11.57 -28.49
CA TYR A 385 -0.10 -11.31 -29.61
C TYR A 385 -0.95 -12.53 -29.96
N ARG A 386 -0.40 -13.75 -29.91
CA ARG A 386 -1.17 -14.99 -30.08
C ARG A 386 -2.20 -15.18 -28.96
N ALA A 387 -1.87 -14.80 -27.73
CA ALA A 387 -2.84 -14.80 -26.63
C ALA A 387 -3.98 -13.80 -26.89
N ALA A 388 -3.67 -12.60 -27.42
CA ALA A 388 -4.68 -11.63 -27.83
C ALA A 388 -5.57 -12.16 -28.97
N GLN A 389 -5.00 -12.82 -29.98
CA GLN A 389 -5.75 -13.42 -31.10
C GLN A 389 -6.69 -14.54 -30.63
N LYS A 390 -6.28 -15.35 -29.64
CA LYS A 390 -7.17 -16.36 -29.03
C LYS A 390 -8.40 -15.75 -28.36
N LEU A 391 -8.26 -14.55 -27.80
CA LEU A 391 -9.36 -13.82 -27.18
C LEU A 391 -10.26 -13.12 -28.20
N GLN A 392 -9.69 -12.63 -29.30
CA GLN A 392 -10.41 -11.96 -30.39
C GLN A 392 -9.90 -12.45 -31.76
N PRO A 393 -10.46 -13.56 -32.29
CA PRO A 393 -9.99 -14.15 -33.54
C PRO A 393 -10.26 -13.30 -34.79
N ASP A 394 -11.31 -12.47 -34.74
CA ASP A 394 -11.79 -11.68 -35.88
C ASP A 394 -11.01 -10.37 -36.10
N ASP A 395 -10.02 -10.06 -35.25
CA ASP A 395 -9.27 -8.82 -35.37
C ASP A 395 -8.13 -8.92 -36.40
N ASP A 396 -8.37 -8.34 -37.57
CA ASP A 396 -7.41 -8.26 -38.66
C ASP A 396 -6.12 -7.50 -38.32
N THR A 397 -6.15 -6.59 -37.35
CA THR A 397 -4.96 -5.82 -36.96
C THR A 397 -3.95 -6.71 -36.24
N ILE A 398 -4.41 -7.46 -35.24
CA ILE A 398 -3.62 -8.42 -34.47
C ILE A 398 -3.03 -9.49 -35.40
N ARG A 399 -3.84 -9.98 -36.35
CA ARG A 399 -3.39 -10.98 -37.34
C ARG A 399 -2.23 -10.47 -38.19
N LYS A 400 -2.32 -9.24 -38.70
CA LYS A 400 -1.23 -8.62 -39.48
C LYS A 400 0.02 -8.40 -38.63
N ASP A 401 -0.13 -7.96 -37.38
CA ASP A 401 1.00 -7.75 -36.47
C ASP A 401 1.74 -9.06 -36.17
N ILE A 402 1.01 -10.16 -35.99
CA ILE A 402 1.59 -11.51 -35.85
C ILE A 402 2.36 -11.91 -37.11
N GLU A 403 1.76 -11.79 -38.29
CA GLU A 403 2.42 -12.14 -39.57
C GLU A 403 3.71 -11.34 -39.79
N ASN A 404 3.71 -10.05 -39.43
CA ASN A 404 4.89 -9.19 -39.52
C ASN A 404 5.97 -9.59 -38.52
N LEU A 405 5.60 -9.88 -37.27
CA LEU A 405 6.53 -10.37 -36.25
C LEU A 405 7.12 -11.72 -36.59
N GLU A 406 6.34 -12.66 -37.14
CA GLU A 406 6.83 -13.97 -37.56
C GLU A 406 7.85 -13.86 -38.70
N LYS A 407 7.60 -12.97 -39.68
CA LYS A 407 8.59 -12.69 -40.74
C LYS A 407 9.89 -12.14 -40.15
N PHE A 408 9.80 -11.23 -39.19
CA PHE A 408 10.98 -10.64 -38.55
C PHE A 408 11.77 -11.67 -37.74
N VAL A 409 11.10 -12.46 -36.90
CA VAL A 409 11.72 -13.49 -36.06
C VAL A 409 12.33 -14.63 -36.87
N ASN A 410 11.81 -14.93 -38.06
CA ASN A 410 12.37 -15.95 -38.95
C ASN A 410 13.53 -15.44 -39.83
N GLN A 411 13.79 -14.13 -39.85
CA GLN A 411 14.89 -13.51 -40.61
C GLN A 411 16.16 -13.31 -39.76
N GLU A 412 16.04 -13.26 -38.43
CA GLU A 412 17.14 -13.33 -37.45
C GLU A 412 17.51 -14.78 -37.13
#